data_AF-A0A7Y6C1X4-F1
#
_entry.id   AF-A0A7Y6C1X4-F1
#
_cell.length_a   1.000
_cell.length_b   1.000
_cell.length_c   1.000
_cell.angle_alpha   90.00
_cell.angle_beta   90.00
_cell.angle_gamma   90.00
#
_symmetry.space_group_name_H-M   'P 1'
#
loop_
_entity.id
_entity.type
_entity.pdbx_description
1 polymer ?
#
loop_
_entity_poly.entity_id
_entity_poly.type
_entity_poly.pdbx_seq_one_letter_code
_entity_poly.pdbx_strand_id
1 'polypeptide(L)' 'MRERFSIEKAEWSDTREKQYRKDCLDIVFQFGDNIKKIDDKTYLIRNRELIEILKPDKQRSFWYETWLKLKDYYGV' A
#
# COMPACT_ATOMS: atom_id res chain seq x y z
N MET A 1 -36.11 10.53 -2.15
CA MET A 1 -35.56 9.45 -1.29
C MET A 1 -34.11 9.26 -1.69
N ARG A 2 -33.19 9.50 -0.76
CA ARG A 2 -31.74 9.70 -0.98
C ARG A 2 -31.01 8.35 -0.93
N GLU A 3 -30.63 7.77 -2.07
CA GLU A 3 -29.99 6.44 -2.04
C GLU A 3 -29.06 6.12 -3.22
N ARG A 4 -28.27 7.09 -3.70
CA ARG A 4 -27.24 6.82 -4.74
C ARG A 4 -25.83 7.35 -4.46
N PHE A 5 -25.64 8.22 -3.46
CA PHE A 5 -24.32 8.80 -3.16
C PHE A 5 -23.33 7.86 -2.46
N SER A 6 -23.77 6.68 -2.01
CA SER A 6 -22.92 5.74 -1.28
C SER A 6 -22.09 4.83 -2.19
N ILE A 7 -22.53 4.59 -3.43
CA ILE A 7 -21.86 3.70 -4.38
C ILE A 7 -20.61 4.39 -4.96
N GLU A 8 -20.75 5.66 -5.33
CA GLU A 8 -19.67 6.45 -5.96
C GLU A 8 -18.46 6.63 -5.02
N LYS A 9 -18.70 6.79 -3.71
CA LYS A 9 -17.61 6.89 -2.70
C LYS A 9 -16.88 5.56 -2.48
N ALA A 10 -17.57 4.43 -2.62
CA ALA A 10 -16.95 3.12 -2.45
C ALA A 10 -16.02 2.80 -3.62
N GLU A 11 -16.42 3.10 -4.85
CA GLU A 11 -15.57 2.96 -6.04
C GLU A 11 -14.33 3.86 -6.00
N TRP A 12 -14.47 5.07 -5.44
CA TRP A 12 -13.34 5.98 -5.28
C TRP A 12 -12.32 5.49 -4.25
N SER A 13 -12.79 4.82 -3.19
CA SER A 13 -11.91 4.20 -2.18
C SER A 13 -11.14 3.01 -2.77
N ASP A 14 -11.79 2.17 -3.57
CA ASP A 14 -11.17 1.01 -4.22
C ASP A 14 -10.12 1.43 -5.26
N THR A 15 -10.42 2.48 -6.01
CA THR A 15 -9.51 3.07 -7.01
C THR A 15 -8.25 3.64 -6.36
N ARG A 16 -8.38 4.30 -5.20
CA ARG A 16 -7.23 4.87 -4.48
C ARG A 16 -6.32 3.81 -3.89
N GLU A 17 -6.85 2.72 -3.34
CA GLU A 17 -6.01 1.61 -2.85
C GLU A 17 -5.19 0.97 -3.97
N LYS A 18 -5.77 0.81 -5.16
CA LYS A 18 -5.05 0.36 -6.36
C LYS A 18 -3.94 1.33 -6.76
N GLN A 19 -4.19 2.63 -6.67
CA GLN A 19 -3.17 3.64 -6.96
C GLN A 19 -2.03 3.58 -5.94
N TYR A 20 -2.33 3.53 -4.63
CA TYR A 20 -1.31 3.39 -3.59
C TYR A 20 -0.47 2.13 -3.76
N ARG A 21 -1.09 1.02 -4.15
CA ARG A 21 -0.35 -0.20 -4.49
C ARG A 21 0.64 0.04 -5.62
N LYS A 22 0.23 0.74 -6.67
CA LYS A 22 1.08 1.03 -7.82
C LYS A 22 2.23 1.97 -7.44
N ASP A 23 1.95 3.03 -6.68
CA ASP A 23 2.95 3.93 -6.12
C ASP A 23 3.95 3.19 -5.22
N CYS A 24 3.49 2.29 -4.35
CA CYS A 24 4.37 1.46 -3.52
C CYS A 24 5.34 0.63 -4.38
N LEU A 25 4.81 0.00 -5.44
CA LEU A 25 5.61 -0.80 -6.37
C LEU A 25 6.62 0.06 -7.13
N ASP A 26 6.23 1.26 -7.54
CA ASP A 26 7.11 2.19 -8.25
C ASP A 26 8.28 2.63 -7.34
N ILE A 27 7.99 3.03 -6.10
CA ILE A 27 9.01 3.42 -5.11
C ILE A 27 10.01 2.27 -4.92
N VAL A 28 9.57 1.08 -4.52
CA VAL A 28 10.51 -0.04 -4.27
C VAL A 28 11.30 -0.40 -5.52
N PHE A 29 10.67 -0.32 -6.71
CA PHE A 29 11.34 -0.59 -7.97
C PHE A 29 12.43 0.43 -8.30
N GLN A 30 12.23 1.72 -7.98
CA GLN A 30 13.26 2.75 -8.12
C GLN A 30 14.51 2.45 -7.29
N PHE A 31 14.36 1.82 -6.13
CA PHE A 31 15.47 1.40 -5.26
C PHE A 31 16.00 0.00 -5.56
N GLY A 32 15.42 -0.71 -6.54
CA GLY A 32 15.80 -2.08 -6.89
C GLY A 32 15.31 -3.13 -5.88
N ASP A 33 14.40 -2.75 -5.00
CA ASP A 33 13.77 -3.60 -4.01
C ASP A 33 12.44 -4.17 -4.53
N ASN A 34 11.87 -5.10 -3.78
CA ASN A 34 10.55 -5.66 -4.06
C ASN A 34 9.64 -5.54 -2.84
N ILE A 35 8.32 -5.56 -3.04
CA ILE A 35 7.37 -5.56 -1.94
C ILE A 35 6.42 -6.72 -2.07
N LYS A 36 6.19 -7.41 -0.96
CA LYS A 36 5.33 -8.58 -0.89
C LYS A 36 4.38 -8.46 0.29
N LYS A 37 3.09 -8.55 0.00
CA LYS A 37 2.08 -8.77 1.02
C LYS A 37 2.06 -10.25 1.37
N ILE A 38 2.27 -10.58 2.64
CA ILE A 38 2.08 -11.93 3.18
C ILE A 38 1.07 -11.81 4.29
N ASP A 39 -0.08 -12.45 4.11
CA ASP A 39 -1.21 -12.37 5.03
C ASP A 39 -1.65 -10.89 5.24
N ASP A 40 -1.68 -10.40 6.47
CA ASP A 40 -1.99 -9.01 6.81
C ASP A 40 -0.74 -8.12 6.97
N LYS A 41 0.43 -8.57 6.51
CA LYS A 41 1.70 -7.85 6.69
C LYS A 41 2.38 -7.50 5.38
N THR A 42 3.08 -6.37 5.39
CA THR A 42 3.89 -5.91 4.27
C THR A 42 5.37 -6.16 4.53
N TYR A 43 5.98 -6.92 3.62
CA TYR A 43 7.40 -7.22 3.62
C TYR A 43 8.09 -6.57 2.43
N LEU A 44 9.21 -5.89 2.68
CA LEU A 44 10.15 -5.46 1.67
C LEU A 44 11.18 -6.56 1.45
N ILE A 45 11.42 -6.91 0.20
CA ILE A 45 12.45 -7.85 -0.22
C ILE A 45 13.62 -7.03 -0.74
N ARG A 46 14.71 -7.00 0.03
CA ARG A 46 15.95 -6.30 -0.30
C ARG A 46 17.10 -7.28 -0.23
N ASN A 47 17.88 -7.44 -1.30
CA ASN A 47 19.01 -8.39 -1.32
C ASN A 47 18.69 -9.83 -0.85
N ARG A 48 17.46 -10.31 -1.11
CA ARG A 48 16.92 -11.61 -0.62
C ARG A 48 16.60 -11.66 0.88
N GLU A 49 16.72 -10.55 1.60
CA GLU A 49 16.21 -10.40 2.96
C GLU A 49 14.76 -9.90 2.94
N LEU A 50 13.95 -10.45 3.84
CA LEU A 50 12.56 -10.02 4.08
C LEU A 50 12.55 -9.08 5.27
N ILE A 51 12.35 -7.80 5.00
CA ILE A 51 12.25 -6.75 6.02
C ILE A 51 10.77 -6.46 6.24
N GLU A 52 10.28 -6.70 7.46
CA GLU A 52 8.92 -6.31 7.84
C GLU A 52 8.85 -4.78 7.90
N ILE A 53 8.09 -4.15 7.00
CA ILE A 53 7.95 -2.68 6.95
C ILE A 53 6.75 -2.22 7.77
N LEU A 54 5.65 -2.95 7.67
CA LEU A 54 4.38 -2.56 8.27
C LEU A 54 3.51 -3.77 8.57
N LYS A 55 2.88 -3.74 9.73
CA LYS A 55 1.66 -4.50 10.04
C LYS A 55 0.48 -3.52 10.10
N PRO A 56 -0.24 -3.29 8.99
CA PRO A 56 -1.40 -2.40 9.00
C PRO A 56 -2.45 -2.89 9.98
N ASP A 57 -3.06 -1.96 10.72
CA ASP A 57 -4.11 -2.28 11.70
C ASP A 57 -5.48 -2.43 11.02
N LYS A 58 -5.62 -1.86 9.81
CA LYS A 58 -6.87 -1.82 9.04
C LYS A 58 -6.65 -2.22 7.57
N GLN A 59 -7.23 -3.34 7.15
CA GLN A 59 -7.15 -3.83 5.76
C GLN A 59 -7.59 -2.79 4.71
N ARG A 60 -8.58 -1.94 5.01
CA ARG A 60 -9.08 -0.87 4.10
C ARG A 60 -8.08 0.24 3.79
N SER A 61 -6.97 0.32 4.53
CA SER A 61 -5.95 1.34 4.32
C SER A 61 -4.56 0.73 4.19
N PHE A 62 -4.50 -0.59 3.94
CA PHE A 62 -3.29 -1.39 3.86
C PHE A 62 -2.22 -0.72 2.96
N TRP A 63 -2.59 -0.39 1.73
CA TRP A 63 -1.65 0.18 0.76
C TRP A 63 -1.32 1.65 1.05
N TYR A 64 -2.26 2.40 1.61
CA TYR A 64 -2.02 3.78 2.00
C TYR A 64 -1.00 3.87 3.15
N GLU A 65 -1.17 3.06 4.19
CA GLU A 65 -0.24 2.98 5.31
C GLU A 65 1.13 2.45 4.84
N THR A 66 1.11 1.44 3.96
CA THR A 66 2.34 0.92 3.34
C THR A 66 3.06 2.01 2.56
N TRP A 67 2.35 2.78 1.75
CA TRP A 67 2.93 3.86 0.95
C TRP A 67 3.57 4.94 1.81
N LEU A 68 2.88 5.37 2.88
CA LEU A 68 3.44 6.31 3.86
C LEU A 68 4.72 5.76 4.49
N LYS A 69 4.73 4.47 4.85
CA LYS A 69 5.88 3.84 5.50
C LYS A 69 7.06 3.65 4.56
N LEU A 70 6.81 3.34 3.28
CA LEU A 70 7.85 3.30 2.26
C LEU A 70 8.43 4.69 2.01
N LYS A 71 7.60 5.73 1.90
CA LYS A 71 8.06 7.12 1.78
C LYS A 71 8.95 7.54 2.95
N ASP A 72 8.54 7.22 4.17
CA ASP A 72 9.33 7.41 5.40
C ASP A 72 10.66 6.62 5.36
N TYR A 73 10.62 5.36 4.93
CA TYR A 73 11.79 4.48 4.85
C TYR A 73 12.82 4.92 3.79
N TYR A 74 12.35 5.36 2.62
CA TYR A 74 13.20 5.79 1.50
C TYR A 74 13.50 7.30 1.49
N GLY A 75 12.80 8.09 2.31
CA GLY A 75 12.94 9.54 2.38
C GLY A 75 12.36 10.30 1.18
N VAL A 76 11.24 9.82 0.61
CA VAL A 76 10.59 10.35 -0.61
C VAL A 76 9.28 11.10 -0.31
#